data_AF-A0A9W7CNK8-F1
#
_entry.id   AF-A0A9W7CNK8-F1
#
_cell.length_a   1.000
_cell.length_b   1.000
_cell.length_c   1.000
_cell.angle_alpha   90.00
_cell.angle_beta   90.00
_cell.angle_gamma   90.00
#
_symmetry.space_group_name_H-M   'P 1'
#
loop_
_entity.id
_entity.type
_entity.pdbx_description
1 polymer ?
#
loop_
_entity_poly.entity_id
_entity_poly.type
_entity_poly.pdbx_seq_one_letter_code
_entity_poly.pdbx_strand_id
1 'polypeptide(L)'
;MPAYDHASEPRAITGAKAKYRDDSERLLPTNIMKDPRVVKGSTYSAHQKVRQDAQAILSSSMGPGEMGSAAAKIRRAKKKKSIYDYKPKESKGDDLDLAPYLVEQVAPIAVSTVDTQTATFAPRPDSPEYVPMKTGIDMSTQLTNEVFDFDSEVVPLLQVIVGKTMEQALLEVESEAELISLETEYTSLVADKAAEQQRILDVEAKSAKAWMSKKAKLKEEMEFADAQDQVRAKVAAVRMMKEVLPSTRDRLYEEKIKAGEWVIDTINSVFMPWLYSEVTGVIEGKKKGEEVMDGVIRAALSAAVAKEEAAKAAEAARLAKIEEDRLEKLKNRVGKVKINITASTLGLEEDKVVGPLEITGRDTVADLEEKIKAWLTEAEVKFEAPEGGFLQLGYEGKVVGGEVVVMDIPGGELNVM
;
A
#
# COMPACT_ATOMS: atom_id res chain seq x y z
N MET A 1 18.66 -79.47 45.52
CA MET A 1 18.11 -78.48 44.59
C MET A 1 16.72 -78.93 44.17
N PRO A 2 15.63 -78.34 44.68
CA PRO A 2 14.30 -78.64 44.18
C PRO A 2 14.09 -77.95 42.82
N ALA A 3 13.55 -78.69 41.84
CA ALA A 3 13.24 -78.18 40.52
C ALA A 3 12.04 -77.22 40.57
N TYR A 4 12.19 -76.03 40.00
CA TYR A 4 11.11 -75.06 39.83
C TYR A 4 10.30 -75.44 38.59
N ASP A 5 9.09 -75.96 38.79
CA ASP A 5 8.13 -76.20 37.71
C ASP A 5 7.38 -74.89 37.40
N HIS A 6 7.63 -74.30 36.23
CA HIS A 6 6.90 -73.15 35.72
C HIS A 6 5.72 -73.61 34.85
N ALA A 7 4.65 -74.05 35.50
CA ALA A 7 3.35 -74.25 34.84
C ALA A 7 2.26 -73.54 35.65
N SER A 8 1.99 -72.27 35.34
CA SER A 8 0.77 -71.60 35.82
C SER A 8 -0.33 -71.73 34.76
N GLU A 9 -1.46 -72.31 35.13
CA GLU A 9 -2.64 -72.37 34.25
C GLU A 9 -3.18 -70.96 33.93
N PRO A 10 -3.74 -70.73 32.72
CA PRO A 10 -4.20 -69.41 32.31
C PRO A 10 -5.40 -68.96 33.16
N ARG A 11 -5.20 -67.86 33.90
CA ARG A 11 -6.24 -67.23 34.73
C ARG A 11 -7.20 -66.43 33.84
N ALA A 12 -8.49 -66.77 33.88
CA ALA A 12 -9.52 -66.07 33.12
C ALA A 12 -9.67 -64.61 33.58
N ILE A 13 -9.65 -63.68 32.61
CA ILE A 13 -9.82 -62.24 32.83
C ILE A 13 -11.30 -61.98 33.09
N THR A 14 -11.69 -61.73 34.33
CA THR A 14 -13.08 -61.45 34.75
C THR A 14 -13.52 -59.98 34.58
N GLY A 15 -12.83 -59.20 33.75
CA GLY A 15 -13.16 -57.81 33.47
C GLY A 15 -13.77 -57.62 32.08
N ALA A 16 -15.05 -57.27 32.01
CA ALA A 16 -15.70 -56.86 30.77
C ALA A 16 -15.04 -55.58 30.22
N LYS A 17 -14.32 -55.68 29.09
CA LYS A 17 -13.87 -54.49 28.34
C LYS A 17 -15.08 -53.86 27.66
N ALA A 18 -15.33 -52.58 27.94
CA ALA A 18 -16.29 -51.77 27.20
C ALA A 18 -15.91 -51.76 25.70
N LYS A 19 -16.87 -52.10 24.84
CA LYS A 19 -16.68 -52.37 23.40
C LYS A 19 -16.60 -51.12 22.52
N TYR A 20 -16.67 -49.92 23.08
CA TYR A 20 -16.51 -48.68 22.32
C TYR A 20 -15.77 -47.67 23.18
N ARG A 21 -14.70 -47.12 22.65
CA ARG A 21 -13.96 -46.00 23.24
C ARG A 21 -14.25 -44.82 22.33
N ASP A 22 -14.88 -43.79 22.87
CA ASP A 22 -15.26 -42.59 22.12
C ASP A 22 -14.00 -41.86 21.63
N ASP A 23 -13.90 -41.57 20.33
CA ASP A 23 -12.69 -41.04 19.68
C ASP A 23 -12.40 -39.58 20.06
N SER A 24 -13.30 -38.94 20.81
CA SER A 24 -13.19 -37.54 21.28
C SER A 24 -12.16 -37.34 22.40
N GLU A 25 -11.70 -38.39 23.10
CA GLU A 25 -10.69 -38.29 24.16
C GLU A 25 -9.23 -38.41 23.69
N ARG A 26 -8.99 -38.68 22.39
CA ARG A 26 -7.64 -38.91 21.84
C ARG A 26 -6.82 -37.65 21.54
N LEU A 27 -7.41 -36.46 21.65
CA LEU A 27 -6.80 -35.21 21.18
C LEU A 27 -6.10 -34.38 22.26
N LEU A 28 -6.06 -34.84 23.52
CA LEU A 28 -5.18 -34.21 24.50
C LEU A 28 -3.80 -34.88 24.41
N PRO A 29 -2.73 -34.14 24.07
CA PRO A 29 -1.38 -34.67 24.18
C PRO A 29 -1.13 -34.97 25.66
N THR A 30 -1.34 -36.22 26.05
CA THR A 30 -0.93 -36.72 27.35
C THR A 30 0.58 -36.58 27.38
N ASN A 31 1.06 -35.60 28.14
CA ASN A 31 2.48 -35.42 28.41
C ASN A 31 3.09 -36.79 28.73
N ILE A 32 4.12 -37.20 27.99
CA ILE A 32 4.86 -38.47 28.15
C ILE A 32 5.30 -38.67 29.61
N MET A 33 5.47 -37.58 30.36
CA MET A 33 5.71 -37.59 31.80
C MET A 33 4.52 -38.08 32.65
N LYS A 34 3.35 -38.38 32.10
CA LYS A 34 2.20 -38.90 32.85
C LYS A 34 1.77 -40.27 32.34
N ASP A 35 2.44 -40.81 31.33
CA ASP A 35 2.16 -42.15 30.83
C ASP A 35 2.75 -43.20 31.80
N PRO A 36 1.92 -44.05 32.43
CA PRO A 36 2.38 -45.09 33.34
C PRO A 36 3.26 -46.16 32.68
N ARG A 37 3.33 -46.19 31.33
CA ARG A 37 4.23 -47.08 30.59
C ARG A 37 5.65 -46.54 30.47
N VAL A 38 5.84 -45.24 30.71
CA VAL A 38 7.14 -44.58 30.60
C VAL A 38 7.78 -44.58 31.98
N VAL A 39 8.70 -45.53 32.19
CA VAL A 39 9.46 -45.63 33.44
C VAL A 39 10.40 -44.44 33.54
N LYS A 40 10.20 -43.61 34.56
CA LYS A 40 11.04 -42.44 34.82
C LYS A 40 12.16 -42.77 35.79
N GLY A 41 13.39 -42.42 35.43
CA GLY A 41 14.57 -42.59 36.26
C GLY A 41 15.40 -43.81 35.88
N SER A 42 16.50 -44.04 36.61
CA SER A 42 17.41 -45.17 36.37
C SER A 42 16.72 -46.50 36.65
N THR A 43 16.76 -47.42 35.68
CA THR A 43 16.16 -48.76 35.73
C THR A 43 16.70 -49.63 36.88
N TYR A 44 17.88 -49.28 37.42
CA TYR A 44 18.52 -49.97 38.53
C TYR A 44 17.76 -49.80 39.85
N SER A 45 17.19 -48.61 40.11
CA SER A 45 16.45 -48.33 41.36
C SER A 45 15.06 -48.98 41.41
N ALA A 46 14.46 -49.26 40.26
CA ALA A 46 13.16 -49.94 40.17
C ALA A 46 13.28 -51.44 40.46
N HIS A 47 14.37 -52.09 40.01
CA HIS A 47 14.61 -53.51 40.24
C HIS A 47 14.84 -53.85 41.72
N GLN A 48 15.40 -52.92 42.49
CA GLN A 48 15.65 -53.08 43.92
C GLN A 48 14.36 -53.03 44.76
N LYS A 49 13.35 -52.26 44.33
CA LYS A 49 12.04 -52.18 45.01
C LYS A 49 11.20 -53.44 44.78
N VAL A 50 11.20 -53.97 43.56
CA VAL A 50 10.48 -55.23 43.23
C VAL A 50 11.01 -56.42 44.04
N ARG A 51 12.33 -56.46 44.34
CA ARG A 51 12.92 -57.49 45.21
C ARG A 51 12.50 -57.36 46.68
N GLN A 52 12.38 -56.14 47.21
CA GLN A 52 11.92 -55.92 48.59
C GLN A 52 10.43 -56.27 48.75
N ASP A 53 9.61 -55.94 47.75
CA ASP A 53 8.17 -56.26 47.76
C ASP A 53 7.93 -57.77 47.62
N ALA A 54 8.72 -58.48 46.80
CA ALA A 54 8.64 -59.94 46.67
C ALA A 54 9.03 -60.68 47.96
N GLN A 55 10.00 -60.16 48.72
CA GLN A 55 10.38 -60.71 50.04
C GLN A 55 9.30 -60.45 51.10
N ALA A 56 8.60 -59.32 51.04
CA ALA A 56 7.51 -59.00 51.97
C ALA A 56 6.28 -59.90 51.74
N ILE A 57 5.94 -60.19 50.48
CA ILE A 57 4.79 -61.03 50.10
C ILE A 57 4.98 -62.51 50.50
N LEU A 58 6.21 -63.02 50.51
CA LEU A 58 6.52 -64.38 50.97
C LEU A 58 6.37 -64.56 52.50
N SER A 59 6.39 -63.48 53.28
CA SER A 59 6.30 -63.54 54.74
C SER A 59 4.87 -63.41 55.30
N SER A 60 3.87 -63.12 54.45
CA SER A 60 2.49 -62.86 54.87
C SER A 60 1.49 -63.99 54.60
N SER A 61 1.94 -65.20 54.25
CA SER A 61 1.04 -66.33 53.97
C SER A 61 0.68 -67.11 55.24
N MET A 62 -0.08 -66.50 56.15
CA MET A 62 -0.81 -67.17 57.23
C MET A 62 -2.17 -66.48 57.44
N GLY A 63 -3.24 -67.07 56.87
CA GLY A 63 -4.65 -66.97 57.31
C GLY A 63 -5.41 -65.65 57.05
N PRO A 64 -6.61 -65.68 56.43
CA PRO A 64 -7.49 -64.53 56.33
C PRO A 64 -8.40 -64.44 57.56
N GLY A 65 -8.22 -63.41 58.38
CA GLY A 65 -9.13 -63.02 59.46
C GLY A 65 -9.36 -61.52 59.38
N GLU A 66 -10.61 -61.13 59.45
CA GLU A 66 -11.14 -59.76 59.40
C GLU A 66 -10.30 -58.76 60.22
N MET A 67 -10.10 -57.54 59.71
CA MET A 67 -10.34 -56.32 60.49
C MET A 67 -10.24 -55.04 59.65
N GLY A 68 -11.36 -54.31 59.69
CA GLY A 68 -11.49 -52.88 59.94
C GLY A 68 -10.30 -51.94 59.77
N SER A 69 -10.60 -50.86 59.06
CA SER A 69 -9.83 -49.61 58.99
C SER A 69 -9.27 -49.16 60.34
N ALA A 70 -7.96 -49.08 60.44
CA ALA A 70 -7.28 -48.23 61.41
C ALA A 70 -5.97 -47.71 60.80
N ALA A 71 -5.89 -46.39 60.65
CA ALA A 71 -4.71 -45.68 60.18
C ALA A 71 -3.50 -45.96 61.09
N ALA A 72 -2.54 -46.75 60.59
CA ALA A 72 -1.32 -47.09 61.29
C ALA A 72 -0.33 -45.91 61.25
N LYS A 73 -0.22 -45.20 62.38
CA LYS A 73 0.92 -44.32 62.66
C LYS A 73 2.20 -45.12 62.57
N ILE A 74 3.07 -44.76 61.63
CA ILE A 74 4.42 -45.30 61.47
C ILE A 74 5.21 -45.04 62.76
N ARG A 75 5.27 -46.04 63.64
CA ARG A 75 6.21 -46.04 64.77
C ARG A 75 7.56 -46.44 64.19
N ARG A 76 8.45 -45.46 64.00
CA ARG A 76 9.86 -45.70 63.68
C ARG A 76 10.43 -46.68 64.72
N ALA A 77 10.84 -47.86 64.27
CA ALA A 77 11.56 -48.83 65.10
C ALA A 77 12.84 -48.17 65.63
N LYS A 78 12.98 -48.11 66.95
CA LYS A 78 14.23 -47.65 67.59
C LYS A 78 15.30 -48.69 67.28
N LYS A 79 16.35 -48.28 66.54
CA LYS A 79 17.54 -49.10 66.30
C LYS A 79 18.11 -49.56 67.65
N LYS A 80 18.35 -50.86 67.81
CA LYS A 80 19.05 -51.40 68.98
C LYS A 80 20.47 -50.81 68.98
N LYS A 81 20.83 -50.09 70.05
CA LYS A 81 22.16 -49.49 70.21
C LYS A 81 23.19 -50.60 70.35
N SER A 82 24.30 -50.47 69.63
CA SER A 82 25.44 -51.38 69.69
C SER A 82 26.15 -51.23 71.04
N ILE A 83 26.90 -52.25 71.50
CA ILE A 83 27.69 -52.16 72.73
C ILE A 83 28.73 -51.01 72.67
N TYR A 84 29.11 -50.62 71.45
CA TYR A 84 30.00 -49.50 71.16
C TYR A 84 29.33 -48.11 71.23
N ASP A 85 27.99 -48.04 71.39
CA ASP A 85 27.24 -46.77 71.51
C ASP A 85 27.02 -46.31 72.97
N TYR A 86 27.56 -47.03 73.96
CA TYR A 86 27.54 -46.61 75.37
C TYR A 86 28.72 -45.67 75.64
N LYS A 87 28.47 -44.36 75.64
CA LYS A 87 29.38 -43.40 76.26
C LYS A 87 29.21 -43.43 77.79
N PRO A 88 30.28 -43.50 78.59
CA PRO A 88 30.19 -43.35 80.04
C PRO A 88 29.53 -42.00 80.37
N LYS A 89 28.63 -42.00 81.36
CA LYS A 89 28.11 -40.74 81.91
C LYS A 89 29.24 -40.07 82.68
N GLU A 90 29.64 -38.87 82.26
CA GLU A 90 30.49 -38.00 83.07
C GLU A 90 29.74 -37.69 84.37
N SER A 91 30.22 -38.21 85.50
CA SER A 91 29.77 -37.72 86.81
C SER A 91 30.32 -36.31 86.95
N LYS A 92 29.44 -35.31 87.04
CA LYS A 92 29.83 -34.02 87.62
C LYS A 92 30.19 -34.33 89.06
N GLY A 93 31.48 -34.33 89.37
CA GLY A 93 31.94 -34.30 90.76
C GLY A 93 31.46 -32.99 91.35
N ASP A 94 30.74 -33.07 92.46
CA ASP A 94 30.55 -31.90 93.30
C ASP A 94 31.93 -31.53 93.85
N ASP A 95 32.50 -30.42 93.37
CA ASP A 95 33.76 -29.89 93.89
C ASP A 95 33.54 -29.49 95.35
N LEU A 96 33.95 -30.38 96.26
CA LEU A 96 33.98 -30.13 97.70
C LEU A 96 35.06 -29.07 97.97
N ASP A 97 34.63 -27.86 98.33
CA ASP A 97 35.53 -26.77 98.72
C ASP A 97 36.23 -27.09 100.05
N LEU A 98 37.50 -27.52 99.96
CA LEU A 98 38.37 -27.85 101.09
C LEU A 98 39.05 -26.61 101.69
N ALA A 99 38.83 -25.40 101.16
CA ALA A 99 39.43 -24.16 101.66
C ALA A 99 39.24 -23.92 103.18
N PRO A 100 38.12 -24.29 103.83
CA PRO A 100 37.96 -24.12 105.28
C PRO A 100 38.86 -25.02 106.14
N TYR A 101 39.39 -26.09 105.58
CA TYR A 101 40.18 -27.11 106.29
C TYR A 101 41.68 -27.05 105.95
N LEU A 102 42.09 -26.13 105.07
CA LEU A 102 43.48 -25.92 104.69
C LEU A 102 44.24 -24.93 105.59
N VAL A 103 43.59 -24.36 106.60
CA VAL A 103 44.23 -23.45 107.57
C VAL A 103 44.37 -24.18 108.89
N GLU A 104 45.62 -24.47 109.27
CA GLU A 104 45.95 -25.00 110.59
C GLU A 104 45.58 -23.98 111.67
N GLN A 105 44.63 -24.33 112.54
CA GLN A 105 44.25 -23.49 113.68
C GLN A 105 45.31 -23.59 114.77
N VAL A 106 46.34 -22.75 114.69
CA VAL A 106 47.37 -22.64 115.73
C VAL A 106 46.81 -21.80 116.89
N ALA A 107 46.61 -22.42 118.05
CA ALA A 107 46.27 -21.71 119.27
C ALA A 107 47.44 -20.79 119.70
N PRO A 108 47.20 -19.58 120.22
CA PRO A 108 48.28 -18.70 120.65
C PRO A 108 49.03 -19.31 121.83
N ILE A 109 50.29 -19.67 121.63
CA ILE A 109 51.22 -20.12 122.66
C ILE A 109 51.79 -18.88 123.36
N ALA A 110 51.73 -18.83 124.68
CA ALA A 110 52.33 -17.75 125.47
C ALA A 110 53.86 -17.78 125.35
N VAL A 111 54.43 -16.73 124.77
CA VAL A 111 55.88 -16.59 124.57
C VAL A 111 56.49 -15.92 125.80
N SER A 112 57.48 -16.58 126.40
CA SER A 112 58.34 -16.04 127.45
C SER A 112 59.73 -15.79 126.86
N THR A 113 60.16 -14.54 126.83
CA THR A 113 61.44 -14.12 126.24
C THR A 113 62.58 -14.37 127.22
N VAL A 114 63.55 -15.18 126.82
CA VAL A 114 64.84 -15.34 127.52
C VAL A 114 65.95 -15.05 126.52
N ASP A 115 66.67 -13.95 126.75
CA ASP A 115 67.72 -13.49 125.85
C ASP A 115 69.04 -14.21 126.14
N THR A 116 69.66 -14.79 125.10
CA THR A 116 71.04 -15.28 125.17
C THR A 116 71.86 -14.80 123.97
N GLN A 117 73.05 -14.31 124.31
CA GLN A 117 74.01 -13.60 123.51
C GLN A 117 74.58 -14.48 122.38
N THR A 118 74.23 -14.15 121.13
CA THR A 118 74.72 -14.84 119.93
C THR A 118 75.81 -14.00 119.26
N ALA A 119 77.07 -14.40 119.45
CA ALA A 119 78.14 -14.05 118.53
C ALA A 119 78.17 -15.11 117.41
N THR A 120 77.94 -14.66 116.18
CA THR A 120 77.86 -15.45 114.94
C THR A 120 79.20 -16.13 114.62
N PHE A 121 79.27 -17.44 114.79
CA PHE A 121 80.33 -18.29 114.21
C PHE A 121 80.02 -18.59 112.74
N ALA A 122 81.03 -18.52 111.87
CA ALA A 122 80.88 -18.88 110.46
C ALA A 122 80.59 -20.39 110.30
N PRO A 123 79.69 -20.77 109.37
CA PRO A 123 79.23 -22.15 109.22
C PRO A 123 80.32 -23.08 108.68
N ARG A 124 80.34 -24.30 109.22
CA ARG A 124 81.21 -25.39 108.73
C ARG A 124 80.80 -25.74 107.29
N PRO A 125 81.76 -26.02 106.38
CA PRO A 125 81.42 -26.52 105.05
C PRO A 125 80.64 -27.85 105.16
N ASP A 126 79.67 -28.04 104.28
CA ASP A 126 78.82 -29.24 104.26
C ASP A 126 79.67 -30.50 104.10
N SER A 127 79.35 -31.53 104.90
CA SER A 127 80.02 -32.82 104.79
C SER A 127 79.75 -33.44 103.43
N PRO A 128 80.76 -34.02 102.76
CA PRO A 128 80.56 -34.68 101.48
C PRO A 128 79.50 -35.78 101.59
N GLU A 129 78.68 -35.92 100.56
CA GLU A 129 77.62 -36.92 100.50
C GLU A 129 78.21 -38.33 100.56
N TYR A 130 77.71 -39.15 101.49
CA TYR A 130 78.18 -40.52 101.66
C TYR A 130 77.69 -41.39 100.49
N VAL A 131 78.61 -41.78 99.61
CA VAL A 131 78.35 -42.79 98.57
C VAL A 131 78.78 -44.15 99.11
N PRO A 132 77.83 -45.08 99.36
CA PRO A 132 78.17 -46.43 99.78
C PRO A 132 79.07 -47.10 98.74
N MET A 133 80.09 -47.85 99.19
CA MET A 133 80.88 -48.67 98.26
C MET A 133 79.97 -49.67 97.54
N LYS A 134 80.11 -49.77 96.21
CA LYS A 134 79.44 -50.80 95.42
C LYS A 134 79.89 -52.18 95.95
N THR A 135 79.02 -52.86 96.69
CA THR A 135 79.24 -54.24 97.13
C THR A 135 78.38 -55.16 96.27
N GLY A 136 78.99 -55.74 95.24
CA GLY A 136 78.39 -56.69 94.30
C GLY A 136 79.37 -57.03 93.18
N ILE A 137 79.25 -58.22 92.59
CA ILE A 137 80.06 -58.62 91.43
C ILE A 137 79.28 -58.19 90.18
N ASP A 138 79.83 -57.27 89.39
CA ASP A 138 79.22 -56.85 88.12
C ASP A 138 79.32 -58.03 87.12
N MET A 139 78.18 -58.57 86.67
CA MET A 139 78.10 -59.60 85.63
C MET A 139 77.35 -59.06 84.41
N SER A 140 77.98 -59.14 83.23
CA SER A 140 77.32 -58.92 81.94
C SER A 140 77.08 -60.27 81.27
N THR A 141 75.83 -60.62 81.04
CA THR A 141 75.46 -61.82 80.29
C THR A 141 75.19 -61.43 78.84
N GLN A 142 76.07 -61.84 77.92
CA GLN A 142 75.83 -61.73 76.48
C GLN A 142 75.35 -63.07 75.95
N LEU A 143 74.24 -63.07 75.21
CA LEU A 143 73.70 -64.27 74.60
C LEU A 143 74.50 -64.56 73.32
N THR A 144 75.13 -65.74 73.24
CA THR A 144 75.90 -66.19 72.07
C THR A 144 74.96 -66.40 70.86
N ASN A 145 75.52 -66.35 69.64
CA ASN A 145 74.84 -66.19 68.34
C ASN A 145 73.83 -67.28 67.90
N GLU A 146 73.25 -68.07 68.80
CA GLU A 146 72.36 -69.21 68.47
C GLU A 146 71.00 -69.11 69.17
N VAL A 147 70.36 -67.94 69.10
CA VAL A 147 69.00 -67.72 69.61
C VAL A 147 67.95 -67.82 68.50
N PHE A 148 68.39 -67.90 67.25
CA PHE A 148 67.54 -67.91 66.07
C PHE A 148 67.28 -69.35 65.62
N ASP A 149 66.03 -69.79 65.73
CA ASP A 149 65.57 -71.05 65.18
C ASP A 149 64.87 -70.79 63.83
N PHE A 150 65.59 -71.07 62.75
CA PHE A 150 65.11 -70.84 61.38
C PHE A 150 63.77 -71.54 61.10
N ASP A 151 63.59 -72.76 61.61
CA ASP A 151 62.39 -73.55 61.34
C ASP A 151 61.17 -72.93 61.99
N SER A 152 61.33 -72.24 63.13
CA SER A 152 60.24 -71.51 63.79
C SER A 152 59.95 -70.16 63.12
N GLU A 153 60.98 -69.44 62.69
CA GLU A 153 60.88 -68.07 62.21
C GLU A 153 60.48 -67.97 60.73
N VAL A 154 60.71 -69.03 59.95
CA VAL A 154 60.32 -69.09 58.52
C VAL A 154 58.83 -69.40 58.34
N VAL A 155 58.17 -69.99 59.33
CA VAL A 155 56.77 -70.42 59.25
C VAL A 155 55.80 -69.28 58.92
N PRO A 156 55.86 -68.09 59.57
CA PRO A 156 55.00 -66.96 59.22
C PRO A 156 55.25 -66.45 57.78
N LEU A 157 56.51 -66.46 57.33
CA LEU A 157 56.87 -66.03 55.99
C LEU A 157 56.31 -66.99 54.93
N LEU A 158 56.50 -68.29 55.12
CA LEU A 158 55.96 -69.32 54.23
C LEU A 158 54.44 -69.29 54.21
N GLN A 159 53.78 -69.11 55.36
CA GLN A 159 52.34 -69.01 55.43
C GLN A 159 51.80 -67.85 54.59
N VAL A 160 52.46 -66.69 54.63
CA VAL A 160 52.06 -65.53 53.82
C VAL A 160 52.35 -65.75 52.34
N ILE A 161 53.51 -66.32 51.98
CA ILE A 161 53.86 -66.56 50.57
C ILE A 161 52.92 -67.60 49.97
N VAL A 162 52.73 -68.74 50.63
CA VAL A 162 51.83 -69.81 50.14
C VAL A 162 50.39 -69.30 50.12
N GLY A 163 49.94 -68.61 51.17
CA GLY A 163 48.60 -68.03 51.22
C GLY A 163 48.33 -67.06 50.07
N LYS A 164 49.22 -66.09 49.86
CA LYS A 164 49.07 -65.10 48.77
C LYS A 164 49.18 -65.70 47.39
N THR A 165 50.12 -66.65 47.18
CA THR A 165 50.27 -67.31 45.87
C THR A 165 49.05 -68.16 45.54
N MET A 166 48.47 -68.88 46.50
CA MET A 166 47.23 -69.63 46.29
C MET A 166 46.03 -68.72 46.06
N GLU A 167 45.89 -67.65 46.84
CA GLU A 167 44.80 -66.67 46.68
C GLU A 167 44.87 -65.97 45.32
N GLN A 168 46.07 -65.53 44.92
CA GLN A 168 46.30 -64.93 43.61
C GLN A 168 46.01 -65.93 42.48
N ALA A 169 46.51 -67.17 42.57
CA ALA A 169 46.24 -68.18 41.55
C ALA A 169 44.74 -68.51 41.42
N LEU A 170 44.02 -68.57 42.54
CA LEU A 170 42.57 -68.79 42.51
C LEU A 170 41.85 -67.63 41.82
N LEU A 171 42.19 -66.39 42.17
CA LEU A 171 41.58 -65.20 41.58
C LEU A 171 41.87 -65.12 40.08
N GLU A 172 43.09 -65.42 39.66
CA GLU A 172 43.47 -65.44 38.24
C GLU A 172 42.64 -66.48 37.47
N VAL A 173 42.54 -67.72 37.95
CA VAL A 173 41.75 -68.77 37.30
C VAL A 173 40.26 -68.43 37.22
N GLU A 174 39.68 -67.88 38.29
CA GLU A 174 38.29 -67.43 38.28
C GLU A 174 38.09 -66.28 37.27
N SER A 175 39.01 -65.32 37.24
CA SER A 175 38.93 -64.20 36.30
C SER A 175 39.07 -64.63 34.83
N GLU A 176 39.95 -65.60 34.55
CA GLU A 176 40.10 -66.16 33.20
C GLU A 176 38.84 -66.93 32.78
N ALA A 177 38.25 -67.70 33.68
CA ALA A 177 37.00 -68.41 33.41
C ALA A 177 35.84 -67.44 33.13
N GLU A 178 35.73 -66.35 33.90
CA GLU A 178 34.74 -65.29 33.66
C GLU A 178 34.98 -64.59 32.32
N LEU A 179 36.23 -64.26 31.97
CA LEU A 179 36.57 -63.63 30.70
C LEU A 179 36.19 -64.51 29.51
N ILE A 180 36.45 -65.82 29.57
CA ILE A 180 36.05 -66.77 28.53
C ILE A 180 34.52 -66.81 28.42
N SER A 181 33.81 -66.85 29.54
CA SER A 181 32.33 -66.82 29.54
C SER A 181 31.79 -65.55 28.89
N LEU A 182 32.37 -64.38 29.21
CA LEU A 182 31.96 -63.11 28.61
C LEU A 182 32.27 -63.04 27.11
N GLU A 183 33.41 -63.56 26.67
CA GLU A 183 33.77 -63.59 25.25
C GLU A 183 32.81 -64.48 24.46
N THR A 184 32.48 -65.67 24.98
CA THR A 184 31.50 -66.56 24.32
C THR A 184 30.11 -65.93 24.25
N GLU A 185 29.65 -65.26 25.30
CA GLU A 185 28.37 -64.57 25.28
C GLU A 185 28.39 -63.37 24.32
N TYR A 186 29.46 -62.57 24.34
CA TYR A 186 29.64 -61.43 23.45
C TYR A 186 29.63 -61.85 21.97
N THR A 187 30.38 -62.88 21.61
CA THR A 187 30.43 -63.40 20.24
C THR A 187 29.08 -63.91 19.77
N SER A 188 28.32 -64.59 20.65
CA SER A 188 26.95 -65.02 20.34
C SER A 188 26.01 -63.83 20.10
N LEU A 189 26.07 -62.80 20.94
CA LEU A 189 25.25 -61.59 20.80
C LEU A 189 25.61 -60.78 19.54
N VAL A 190 26.88 -60.75 19.16
CA VAL A 190 27.33 -60.10 17.92
C VAL A 190 26.79 -60.86 16.71
N ALA A 191 26.84 -62.20 16.73
CA ALA A 191 26.28 -63.02 15.67
C ALA A 191 24.75 -62.81 15.53
N ASP A 192 24.02 -62.79 16.64
CA ASP A 192 22.58 -62.55 16.65
C ASP A 192 22.23 -61.15 16.13
N LYS A 193 22.98 -60.12 16.54
CA LYS A 193 22.79 -58.76 16.04
C LYS A 193 23.05 -58.66 14.54
N ALA A 194 24.10 -59.33 14.05
CA ALA A 194 24.40 -59.36 12.62
C ALA A 194 23.28 -60.06 11.84
N ALA A 195 22.76 -61.18 12.35
CA ALA A 195 21.64 -61.89 11.76
C ALA A 195 20.35 -61.04 11.72
N GLU A 196 20.03 -60.32 12.81
CA GLU A 196 18.86 -59.45 12.84
C GLU A 196 19.01 -58.24 11.92
N GLN A 197 20.21 -57.65 11.82
CA GLN A 197 20.49 -56.59 10.85
C GLN A 197 20.25 -57.06 9.41
N GLN A 198 20.73 -58.25 9.05
CA GLN A 198 20.45 -58.83 7.73
C GLN A 198 18.96 -59.04 7.50
N ARG A 199 18.24 -59.55 8.50
CA ARG A 199 16.78 -59.72 8.44
C ARG A 199 16.05 -58.40 8.20
N ILE A 200 16.47 -57.32 8.88
CA ILE A 200 15.90 -55.97 8.71
C ILE A 200 16.15 -55.48 7.28
N LEU A 201 17.38 -55.57 6.78
CA LEU A 201 17.74 -55.16 5.42
C LEU A 201 16.91 -55.90 4.36
N ASP A 202 16.69 -57.20 4.54
CA ASP A 202 15.85 -58.00 3.64
C ASP A 202 14.39 -57.54 3.64
N VAL A 203 13.84 -57.24 4.82
CA VAL A 203 12.47 -56.73 4.97
C VAL A 203 12.33 -55.35 4.36
N GLU A 204 13.30 -54.45 4.60
CA GLU A 204 13.34 -53.12 4.01
C GLU A 204 13.41 -53.20 2.49
N ALA A 205 14.31 -54.02 1.94
CA ALA A 205 14.43 -54.22 0.49
C ALA A 205 13.13 -54.76 -0.14
N LYS A 206 12.46 -55.71 0.52
CA LYS A 206 11.14 -56.22 0.07
C LYS A 206 10.07 -55.13 0.12
N SER A 207 10.03 -54.35 1.19
CA SER A 207 9.07 -53.24 1.36
C SER A 207 9.29 -52.14 0.32
N ALA A 208 10.54 -51.79 0.02
CA ALA A 208 10.90 -50.80 -0.97
C ALA A 208 10.48 -51.25 -2.38
N LYS A 209 10.74 -52.51 -2.74
CA LYS A 209 10.28 -53.10 -4.02
C LYS A 209 8.75 -53.07 -4.14
N ALA A 210 8.03 -53.47 -3.09
CA ALA A 210 6.57 -53.44 -3.07
C ALA A 210 6.02 -52.00 -3.21
N TRP A 211 6.63 -51.04 -2.52
CA TRP A 211 6.27 -49.63 -2.62
C TRP A 211 6.49 -49.07 -4.03
N MET A 212 7.64 -49.36 -4.65
CA MET A 212 7.94 -48.94 -6.02
C MET A 212 6.94 -49.53 -7.03
N SER A 213 6.60 -50.82 -6.91
CA SER A 213 5.58 -51.45 -7.76
C SER A 213 4.20 -50.81 -7.57
N LYS A 214 3.79 -50.53 -6.33
CA LYS A 214 2.53 -49.84 -6.03
C LYS A 214 2.50 -48.44 -6.63
N LYS A 215 3.60 -47.70 -6.51
CA LYS A 215 3.73 -46.34 -7.08
C LYS A 215 3.66 -46.36 -8.61
N ALA A 216 4.29 -47.34 -9.26
CA ALA A 216 4.21 -47.51 -10.71
C ALA A 216 2.78 -47.78 -11.16
N LYS A 217 2.08 -48.72 -10.51
CA LYS A 217 0.66 -49.03 -10.80
C LYS A 217 -0.24 -47.81 -10.61
N LEU A 218 -0.08 -47.08 -9.53
CA LEU A 218 -0.88 -45.86 -9.28
C LEU A 218 -0.65 -44.81 -10.36
N LYS A 219 0.58 -44.68 -10.85
CA LYS A 219 0.89 -43.76 -11.95
C LYS A 219 0.21 -44.19 -13.25
N GLU A 220 0.28 -45.48 -13.59
CA GLU A 220 -0.42 -46.03 -14.76
C GLU A 220 -1.94 -45.85 -14.66
N GLU A 221 -2.53 -46.09 -13.48
CA GLU A 221 -3.96 -45.89 -13.22
C GLU A 221 -4.37 -44.42 -13.37
N MET A 222 -3.53 -43.49 -12.86
CA MET A 222 -3.78 -42.05 -12.99
C MET A 222 -3.69 -41.60 -14.46
N GLU A 223 -2.65 -42.01 -15.19
CA GLU A 223 -2.50 -41.70 -16.62
C GLU A 223 -3.67 -42.28 -17.44
N PHE A 224 -4.14 -43.48 -17.10
CA PHE A 224 -5.32 -44.09 -17.74
C PHE A 224 -6.60 -43.32 -17.43
N ALA A 225 -6.80 -42.89 -16.17
CA ALA A 225 -7.96 -42.09 -15.78
C ALA A 225 -8.00 -40.74 -16.51
N ASP A 226 -6.88 -40.04 -16.58
CA ASP A 226 -6.76 -38.76 -17.30
C ASP A 226 -7.07 -38.94 -18.80
N ALA A 227 -6.55 -39.99 -19.41
CA ALA A 227 -6.86 -40.33 -20.81
C ALA A 227 -8.35 -40.64 -21.00
N GLN A 228 -8.96 -41.38 -20.07
CA GLN A 228 -10.38 -41.71 -20.12
C GLN A 228 -11.25 -40.45 -20.00
N ASP A 229 -10.91 -39.51 -19.14
CA ASP A 229 -11.65 -38.26 -18.98
C ASP A 229 -11.54 -37.36 -20.22
N GLN A 230 -10.38 -37.29 -20.86
CA GLN A 230 -10.23 -36.61 -22.16
C GLN A 230 -11.11 -37.25 -23.24
N VAL A 231 -11.14 -38.58 -23.31
CA VAL A 231 -11.99 -39.31 -24.27
C VAL A 231 -13.46 -39.05 -23.98
N ARG A 232 -13.89 -39.10 -22.72
CA ARG A 232 -15.27 -38.79 -22.30
C ARG A 232 -15.67 -37.37 -22.72
N ALA A 233 -14.83 -36.38 -22.48
CA ALA A 233 -15.08 -34.99 -22.86
C ALA A 233 -15.21 -34.84 -24.39
N LYS A 234 -14.31 -35.47 -25.17
CA LYS A 234 -14.38 -35.45 -26.63
C LYS A 234 -15.66 -36.11 -27.15
N VAL A 235 -16.04 -37.28 -26.62
CA VAL A 235 -17.26 -37.99 -27.01
C VAL A 235 -18.50 -37.16 -26.66
N ALA A 236 -18.54 -36.54 -25.48
CA ALA A 236 -19.62 -35.65 -25.06
C ALA A 236 -19.76 -34.44 -26.00
N ALA A 237 -18.65 -33.78 -26.34
CA ALA A 237 -18.64 -32.66 -27.27
C ALA A 237 -19.12 -33.06 -28.68
N VAL A 238 -18.65 -34.19 -29.20
CA VAL A 238 -19.09 -34.71 -30.52
C VAL A 238 -20.58 -35.05 -30.50
N ARG A 239 -21.09 -35.64 -29.42
CA ARG A 239 -22.52 -35.92 -29.27
C ARG A 239 -23.34 -34.64 -29.25
N MET A 240 -22.95 -33.66 -28.44
CA MET A 240 -23.64 -32.37 -28.36
C MET A 240 -23.62 -31.64 -29.71
N MET A 241 -22.49 -31.66 -30.41
CA MET A 241 -22.39 -31.13 -31.78
C MET A 241 -23.37 -31.84 -32.72
N LYS A 242 -23.47 -33.16 -32.68
CA LYS A 242 -24.42 -33.92 -33.51
C LYS A 242 -25.89 -33.61 -33.19
N GLU A 243 -26.21 -33.29 -31.95
CA GLU A 243 -27.58 -32.95 -31.54
C GLU A 243 -27.94 -31.49 -31.88
N VAL A 244 -27.03 -30.55 -31.64
CA VAL A 244 -27.28 -29.10 -31.79
C VAL A 244 -27.04 -28.61 -33.22
N LEU A 245 -26.02 -29.12 -33.92
CA LEU A 245 -25.64 -28.58 -35.24
C LEU A 245 -26.75 -28.75 -36.29
N PRO A 246 -27.46 -29.89 -36.41
CA PRO A 246 -28.55 -30.00 -37.39
C PRO A 246 -29.70 -29.04 -37.08
N SER A 247 -30.14 -28.96 -35.83
CA SER A 247 -31.26 -28.10 -35.44
C SER A 247 -30.96 -26.61 -35.60
N THR A 248 -29.74 -26.18 -35.24
CA THR A 248 -29.30 -24.78 -35.43
C THR A 248 -29.08 -24.45 -36.89
N ARG A 249 -28.50 -25.39 -37.67
CA ARG A 249 -28.37 -25.27 -39.11
C ARG A 249 -29.74 -25.06 -39.74
N ASP A 250 -30.67 -25.99 -39.52
CA ASP A 250 -31.98 -25.95 -40.14
C ASP A 250 -32.72 -24.65 -39.78
N ARG A 251 -32.68 -24.24 -38.50
CA ARG A 251 -33.23 -22.95 -38.08
C ARG A 251 -32.61 -21.76 -38.82
N LEU A 252 -31.28 -21.71 -38.95
CA LEU A 252 -30.59 -20.65 -39.68
C LEU A 252 -30.98 -20.64 -41.17
N TYR A 253 -31.09 -21.82 -41.79
CA TYR A 253 -31.54 -21.95 -43.17
C TYR A 253 -32.99 -21.45 -43.34
N GLU A 254 -33.88 -21.73 -42.40
CA GLU A 254 -35.27 -21.26 -42.47
C GLU A 254 -35.38 -19.75 -42.24
N GLU A 255 -34.80 -19.25 -41.15
CA GLU A 255 -34.90 -17.84 -40.76
C GLU A 255 -34.14 -16.93 -41.73
N LYS A 256 -32.90 -17.28 -42.09
CA LYS A 256 -32.08 -16.41 -42.92
C LYS A 256 -32.27 -16.67 -44.40
N ILE A 257 -32.19 -17.92 -44.86
CA ILE A 257 -32.17 -18.22 -46.30
C ILE A 257 -33.57 -18.33 -46.89
N LYS A 258 -34.50 -19.10 -46.30
CA LYS A 258 -35.87 -19.25 -46.83
C LYS A 258 -36.70 -17.96 -46.68
N ALA A 259 -36.62 -17.29 -45.53
CA ALA A 259 -37.34 -16.03 -45.34
C ALA A 259 -36.73 -14.86 -46.14
N GLY A 260 -35.55 -15.04 -46.74
CA GLY A 260 -34.90 -14.03 -47.58
C GLY A 260 -34.42 -12.80 -46.81
N GLU A 261 -34.37 -12.86 -45.47
CA GLU A 261 -33.98 -11.72 -44.62
C GLU A 261 -32.58 -11.19 -44.98
N TRP A 262 -31.65 -12.07 -45.34
CA TRP A 262 -30.30 -11.64 -45.76
C TRP A 262 -30.31 -10.74 -47.00
N VAL A 263 -31.19 -11.02 -47.96
CA VAL A 263 -31.34 -10.19 -49.17
C VAL A 263 -31.96 -8.85 -48.80
N ILE A 264 -33.03 -8.87 -47.99
CA ILE A 264 -33.75 -7.67 -47.57
C ILE A 264 -32.82 -6.75 -46.77
N ASP A 265 -32.02 -7.30 -45.86
CA ASP A 265 -31.08 -6.53 -45.05
C ASP A 265 -29.95 -5.94 -45.91
N THR A 266 -29.46 -6.67 -46.91
CA THR A 266 -28.45 -6.15 -47.85
C THR A 266 -29.02 -5.02 -48.72
N ILE A 267 -30.28 -5.15 -49.19
CA ILE A 267 -30.97 -4.10 -49.93
C ILE A 267 -31.15 -2.86 -49.05
N ASN A 268 -31.59 -3.04 -47.80
CA ASN A 268 -31.84 -1.93 -46.88
C ASN A 268 -30.56 -1.23 -46.42
N SER A 269 -29.46 -1.96 -46.25
CA SER A 269 -28.19 -1.40 -45.76
C SER A 269 -27.32 -0.80 -46.87
N VAL A 270 -27.37 -1.35 -48.10
CA VAL A 270 -26.49 -0.92 -49.20
C VAL A 270 -27.27 -0.16 -50.27
N PHE A 271 -28.35 -0.73 -50.79
CA PHE A 271 -29.07 -0.17 -51.92
C PHE A 271 -29.91 1.05 -51.53
N MET A 272 -30.64 0.99 -50.41
CA MET A 272 -31.51 2.10 -49.98
C MET A 272 -30.72 3.39 -49.68
N PRO A 273 -29.59 3.37 -48.96
CA PRO A 273 -28.80 4.58 -48.75
C PRO A 273 -28.23 5.16 -50.05
N TRP A 274 -27.76 4.31 -50.96
CA TRP A 274 -27.31 4.76 -52.28
C TRP A 274 -28.46 5.43 -53.06
N LEU A 275 -29.64 4.79 -53.11
CA LEU A 275 -30.82 5.34 -53.78
C LEU A 275 -31.21 6.70 -53.17
N TYR A 276 -31.21 6.82 -51.85
CA TYR A 276 -31.48 8.09 -51.17
C TYR A 276 -30.42 9.15 -51.50
N SER A 277 -29.14 8.78 -51.63
CA SER A 277 -28.07 9.71 -52.01
C SER A 277 -28.21 10.21 -53.45
N GLU A 278 -28.60 9.35 -54.40
CA GLU A 278 -28.84 9.75 -55.78
C GLU A 278 -30.08 10.65 -55.90
N VAL A 279 -31.18 10.29 -55.23
CA VAL A 279 -32.40 11.09 -55.21
C VAL A 279 -32.16 12.46 -54.59
N THR A 280 -31.41 12.52 -53.47
CA THR A 280 -31.04 13.81 -52.88
C THR A 280 -30.12 14.62 -53.80
N GLY A 281 -29.19 13.98 -54.51
CA GLY A 281 -28.37 14.64 -55.55
C GLY A 281 -29.20 15.27 -56.67
N VAL A 282 -30.22 14.57 -57.19
CA VAL A 282 -31.14 15.10 -58.21
C VAL A 282 -31.95 16.27 -57.67
N ILE A 283 -32.47 16.17 -56.44
CA ILE A 283 -33.24 17.25 -55.79
C ILE A 283 -32.35 18.47 -55.55
N GLU A 284 -31.12 18.30 -55.07
CA GLU A 284 -30.16 19.39 -54.91
C GLU A 284 -29.76 20.02 -56.24
N GLY A 285 -29.57 19.22 -57.29
CA GLY A 285 -29.33 19.72 -58.64
C GLY A 285 -30.48 20.59 -59.14
N LYS A 286 -31.73 20.16 -58.90
CA LYS A 286 -32.92 20.96 -59.23
C LYS A 286 -32.98 22.26 -58.41
N LYS A 287 -32.73 22.20 -57.10
CA LYS A 287 -32.69 23.40 -56.23
C LYS A 287 -31.62 24.40 -56.67
N LYS A 288 -30.40 23.93 -56.97
CA LYS A 288 -29.32 24.77 -57.51
C LYS A 288 -29.72 25.36 -58.87
N GLY A 289 -30.42 24.60 -59.71
CA GLY A 289 -30.98 25.10 -60.97
C GLY A 289 -32.01 26.22 -60.75
N GLU A 290 -32.93 26.04 -59.81
CA GLU A 290 -33.91 27.06 -59.40
C GLU A 290 -33.19 28.31 -58.84
N GLU A 291 -32.18 28.16 -57.97
CA GLU A 291 -31.39 29.26 -57.43
C GLU A 291 -30.64 30.04 -58.50
N VAL A 292 -30.03 29.35 -59.48
CA VAL A 292 -29.36 30.00 -60.61
C VAL A 292 -30.37 30.72 -61.49
N MET A 293 -31.52 30.10 -61.77
CA MET A 293 -32.58 30.73 -62.56
C MET A 293 -33.12 31.98 -61.86
N ASP A 294 -33.40 31.92 -60.57
CA ASP A 294 -33.76 33.06 -59.73
C ASP A 294 -32.66 34.13 -59.73
N GLY A 295 -31.39 33.73 -59.68
CA GLY A 295 -30.25 34.62 -59.79
C GLY A 295 -30.20 35.36 -61.13
N VAL A 296 -30.44 34.67 -62.23
CA VAL A 296 -30.52 35.26 -63.59
C VAL A 296 -31.70 36.21 -63.67
N ILE A 297 -32.87 35.85 -63.13
CA ILE A 297 -34.06 36.70 -63.10
C ILE A 297 -33.79 37.96 -62.28
N ARG A 298 -33.19 37.84 -61.08
CA ARG A 298 -32.80 38.99 -60.24
C ARG A 298 -31.77 39.88 -60.94
N ALA A 299 -30.76 39.30 -61.59
CA ALA A 299 -29.77 40.06 -62.34
C ALA A 299 -30.40 40.82 -63.51
N ALA A 300 -31.25 40.16 -64.30
CA ALA A 300 -31.98 40.79 -65.39
C ALA A 300 -32.91 41.92 -64.90
N LEU A 301 -33.62 41.70 -63.77
CA LEU A 301 -34.45 42.72 -63.14
C LEU A 301 -33.62 43.91 -62.65
N SER A 302 -32.49 43.66 -61.97
CA SER A 302 -31.60 44.72 -61.50
C SER A 302 -31.00 45.55 -62.66
N ALA A 303 -30.68 44.90 -63.78
CA ALA A 303 -30.21 45.56 -64.98
C ALA A 303 -31.32 46.38 -65.66
N ALA A 304 -32.57 45.91 -65.63
CA ALA A 304 -33.73 46.65 -66.11
C ALA A 304 -34.00 47.89 -65.24
N VAL A 305 -33.98 47.73 -63.91
CA VAL A 305 -34.13 48.84 -62.96
C VAL A 305 -33.01 49.87 -63.13
N ALA A 306 -31.74 49.44 -63.24
CA ALA A 306 -30.62 50.34 -63.46
C ALA A 306 -30.72 51.09 -64.81
N LYS A 307 -31.25 50.45 -65.86
CA LYS A 307 -31.53 51.13 -67.14
C LYS A 307 -32.65 52.17 -67.00
N GLU A 308 -33.70 51.88 -66.24
CA GLU A 308 -34.75 52.86 -65.96
C GLU A 308 -34.24 54.04 -65.12
N GLU A 309 -33.43 53.78 -64.09
CA GLU A 309 -32.82 54.82 -63.27
C GLU A 309 -31.86 55.69 -64.10
N ALA A 310 -31.05 55.08 -64.97
CA ALA A 310 -30.19 55.80 -65.90
C ALA A 310 -31.00 56.64 -66.92
N ALA A 311 -32.14 56.12 -67.41
CA ALA A 311 -33.03 56.85 -68.29
C ALA A 311 -33.68 58.06 -67.56
N LYS A 312 -34.16 57.87 -66.33
CA LYS A 312 -34.70 58.96 -65.49
C LYS A 312 -33.64 60.01 -65.16
N ALA A 313 -32.40 59.59 -64.87
CA ALA A 313 -31.28 60.51 -64.64
C ALA A 313 -30.90 61.30 -65.90
N ALA A 314 -30.95 60.68 -67.08
CA ALA A 314 -30.71 61.35 -68.35
C ALA A 314 -31.81 62.36 -68.71
N GLU A 315 -33.08 62.05 -68.43
CA GLU A 315 -34.20 62.97 -68.60
C GLU A 315 -34.10 64.17 -67.64
N ALA A 316 -33.77 63.93 -66.37
CA ALA A 316 -33.56 64.99 -65.39
C ALA A 316 -32.41 65.94 -65.79
N ALA A 317 -31.30 65.38 -66.29
CA ALA A 317 -30.17 66.17 -66.78
C ALA A 317 -30.51 67.00 -68.05
N ARG A 318 -31.42 66.50 -68.90
CA ARG A 318 -31.88 67.24 -70.09
C ARG A 318 -32.77 68.43 -69.72
N LEU A 319 -33.63 68.27 -68.71
CA LEU A 319 -34.48 69.35 -68.20
C LEU A 319 -33.66 70.50 -67.59
N ALA A 320 -32.61 70.17 -66.83
CA ALA A 320 -31.73 71.18 -66.23
C ALA A 320 -31.06 72.10 -67.27
N LYS A 321 -30.59 71.54 -68.40
CA LYS A 321 -29.95 72.33 -69.47
C LYS A 321 -30.91 73.28 -70.19
N ILE A 322 -32.19 72.90 -70.32
CA ILE A 322 -33.21 73.75 -70.97
C ILE A 322 -33.50 75.00 -70.11
N GLU A 323 -33.40 74.87 -68.78
CA GLU A 323 -33.70 75.96 -67.86
C GLU A 323 -32.59 77.03 -67.85
N GLU A 324 -31.32 76.61 -67.97
CA GLU A 324 -30.16 77.51 -68.08
C GLU A 324 -30.23 78.39 -69.35
N ASP A 325 -30.57 77.81 -70.51
CA ASP A 325 -30.64 78.52 -71.80
C ASP A 325 -31.72 79.62 -71.85
N ARG A 326 -32.74 79.57 -70.98
CA ARG A 326 -33.85 80.55 -70.96
C ARG A 326 -33.44 81.88 -70.32
N LEU A 327 -32.58 81.84 -69.30
CA LEU A 327 -32.17 83.01 -68.51
C LEU A 327 -31.26 83.97 -69.29
N GLU A 328 -30.48 83.47 -70.25
CA GLU A 328 -29.54 84.29 -71.02
C GLU A 328 -30.23 85.19 -72.06
N LYS A 329 -31.37 84.76 -72.62
CA LYS A 329 -32.06 85.50 -73.70
C LYS A 329 -32.72 86.80 -73.26
N LEU A 330 -32.97 87.02 -71.97
CA LEU A 330 -33.62 88.24 -71.46
C LEU A 330 -32.69 89.46 -71.38
N LYS A 331 -31.37 89.28 -71.43
CA LYS A 331 -30.40 90.34 -71.13
C LYS A 331 -30.10 91.35 -72.27
N ASN A 332 -30.59 91.15 -73.50
CA ASN A 332 -30.14 91.91 -74.69
C ASN A 332 -31.27 92.58 -75.54
N ARG A 333 -31.92 93.68 -75.10
CA ARG A 333 -32.92 94.46 -75.90
C ARG A 333 -32.63 95.98 -75.97
N VAL A 334 -32.98 96.64 -77.09
CA VAL A 334 -32.80 98.10 -77.40
C VAL A 334 -34.08 98.68 -78.05
N GLY A 335 -34.38 100.00 -77.93
CA GLY A 335 -35.59 100.64 -78.51
C GLY A 335 -35.45 102.14 -78.82
N LYS A 336 -36.48 102.74 -79.43
CA LYS A 336 -36.48 104.12 -79.99
C LYS A 336 -37.69 104.93 -79.52
N VAL A 337 -37.53 106.22 -79.20
CA VAL A 337 -38.60 107.11 -78.69
C VAL A 337 -38.63 108.46 -79.46
N LYS A 338 -39.82 109.08 -79.56
CA LYS A 338 -40.07 110.42 -80.16
C LYS A 338 -40.75 111.33 -79.12
N ILE A 339 -40.41 112.63 -79.08
CA ILE A 339 -40.94 113.59 -78.09
C ILE A 339 -41.44 114.85 -78.83
N ASN A 340 -42.65 115.32 -78.50
CA ASN A 340 -43.27 116.51 -79.11
C ASN A 340 -43.11 117.73 -78.18
N ILE A 341 -42.78 118.91 -78.73
CA ILE A 341 -42.71 120.18 -78.00
C ILE A 341 -43.73 121.17 -78.63
N THR A 342 -44.55 121.83 -77.81
CA THR A 342 -45.62 122.78 -78.23
C THR A 342 -45.24 124.24 -77.96
N ALA A 343 -45.72 125.16 -78.80
CA ALA A 343 -45.25 126.54 -78.96
C ALA A 343 -45.57 127.49 -77.80
N SER A 344 -46.47 127.12 -76.88
CA SER A 344 -46.85 127.94 -75.73
C SER A 344 -45.77 128.05 -74.65
N THR A 345 -44.78 127.17 -74.65
CA THR A 345 -43.84 127.03 -73.53
C THR A 345 -42.49 127.73 -73.76
N LEU A 346 -42.12 128.00 -75.01
CA LEU A 346 -40.74 128.36 -75.38
C LEU A 346 -40.56 129.66 -76.19
N GLY A 347 -41.63 130.45 -76.39
CA GLY A 347 -41.53 131.74 -77.07
C GLY A 347 -41.19 131.65 -78.57
N LEU A 348 -41.59 130.56 -79.23
CA LEU A 348 -41.45 130.37 -80.67
C LEU A 348 -42.73 130.75 -81.43
N GLU A 349 -42.58 131.12 -82.70
CA GLU A 349 -43.68 131.45 -83.61
C GLU A 349 -44.41 130.20 -84.19
N GLU A 350 -43.89 128.97 -84.04
CA GLU A 350 -44.55 127.71 -84.50
C GLU A 350 -44.19 126.46 -83.64
N ASP A 351 -45.09 125.46 -83.61
CA ASP A 351 -44.91 124.13 -83.01
C ASP A 351 -43.83 123.32 -83.73
N LYS A 352 -42.86 122.71 -83.00
CA LYS A 352 -41.78 121.92 -83.61
C LYS A 352 -41.57 120.58 -82.89
N VAL A 353 -41.68 119.49 -83.64
CA VAL A 353 -41.46 118.12 -83.17
C VAL A 353 -39.96 117.78 -83.20
N VAL A 354 -39.42 117.30 -82.08
CA VAL A 354 -38.03 116.86 -81.94
C VAL A 354 -37.94 115.34 -82.13
N GLY A 355 -37.15 114.86 -83.09
CA GLY A 355 -36.74 113.45 -83.10
C GLY A 355 -36.58 112.81 -84.48
N PRO A 356 -35.98 111.59 -84.55
CA PRO A 356 -35.96 110.51 -83.53
C PRO A 356 -34.67 110.33 -82.70
N LEU A 357 -34.77 109.85 -81.45
CA LEU A 357 -33.65 109.55 -80.54
C LEU A 357 -33.61 108.06 -80.13
N GLU A 358 -32.42 107.45 -80.07
CA GLU A 358 -32.20 106.03 -79.69
C GLU A 358 -31.87 105.88 -78.18
N ILE A 359 -32.51 104.90 -77.52
CA ILE A 359 -32.37 104.63 -76.07
C ILE A 359 -31.99 103.17 -75.84
N THR A 360 -30.93 102.94 -75.07
CA THR A 360 -30.51 101.61 -74.61
C THR A 360 -31.05 101.33 -73.20
N GLY A 361 -31.16 100.06 -72.80
CA GLY A 361 -31.70 99.63 -71.50
C GLY A 361 -30.88 100.02 -70.26
N ARG A 362 -30.06 101.09 -70.35
CA ARG A 362 -29.28 101.70 -69.27
C ARG A 362 -29.37 103.23 -69.23
N ASP A 363 -29.95 103.89 -70.22
CA ASP A 363 -29.93 105.36 -70.33
C ASP A 363 -30.94 106.00 -69.36
N THR A 364 -30.50 107.06 -68.66
CA THR A 364 -31.30 107.81 -67.68
C THR A 364 -31.93 109.08 -68.28
N VAL A 365 -32.91 109.67 -67.59
CA VAL A 365 -33.68 110.83 -68.10
C VAL A 365 -32.78 112.06 -68.34
N ALA A 366 -31.71 112.22 -67.55
CA ALA A 366 -30.71 113.28 -67.75
C ALA A 366 -29.96 113.14 -69.09
N ASP A 367 -29.59 111.92 -69.48
CA ASP A 367 -28.90 111.64 -70.75
C ASP A 367 -29.79 111.95 -71.97
N LEU A 368 -31.11 111.92 -71.78
CA LEU A 368 -32.12 112.29 -72.77
C LEU A 368 -32.23 113.82 -72.93
N GLU A 369 -32.17 114.58 -71.83
CA GLU A 369 -32.20 116.04 -71.89
C GLU A 369 -30.98 116.63 -72.61
N GLU A 370 -29.80 116.05 -72.42
CA GLU A 370 -28.58 116.45 -73.15
C GLU A 370 -28.71 116.20 -74.65
N LYS A 371 -29.25 115.03 -75.03
CA LYS A 371 -29.49 114.71 -76.44
C LYS A 371 -30.53 115.64 -77.09
N ILE A 372 -31.51 116.14 -76.34
CA ILE A 372 -32.49 117.11 -76.83
C ILE A 372 -31.88 118.52 -76.97
N LYS A 373 -31.02 118.96 -76.04
CA LYS A 373 -30.26 120.23 -76.17
C LYS A 373 -29.34 120.22 -77.40
N ALA A 374 -28.67 119.11 -77.65
CA ALA A 374 -27.84 118.94 -78.85
C ALA A 374 -28.66 119.09 -80.14
N TRP A 375 -29.88 118.55 -80.17
CA TRP A 375 -30.77 118.67 -81.33
C TRP A 375 -31.30 120.11 -81.54
N LEU A 376 -31.65 120.83 -80.47
CA LEU A 376 -32.19 122.19 -80.56
C LEU A 376 -31.15 123.23 -81.02
N THR A 377 -29.88 123.04 -80.68
CA THR A 377 -28.77 123.89 -81.16
C THR A 377 -28.47 123.68 -82.64
N GLU A 378 -28.66 122.46 -83.16
CA GLU A 378 -28.50 122.13 -84.58
C GLU A 378 -29.65 122.70 -85.45
N ALA A 379 -30.78 123.07 -84.85
CA ALA A 379 -31.99 123.54 -85.55
C ALA A 379 -32.16 125.08 -85.60
N GLU A 380 -31.14 125.86 -85.20
CA GLU A 380 -31.08 127.34 -85.23
C GLU A 380 -32.25 128.09 -84.57
N VAL A 381 -32.84 127.53 -83.51
CA VAL A 381 -33.88 128.21 -82.71
C VAL A 381 -33.23 128.96 -81.54
N LYS A 382 -33.50 130.27 -81.41
CA LYS A 382 -33.07 131.06 -80.25
C LYS A 382 -33.88 130.65 -79.01
N PHE A 383 -33.19 130.13 -78.01
CA PHE A 383 -33.78 129.71 -76.74
C PHE A 383 -32.93 130.23 -75.57
N GLU A 384 -33.59 130.81 -74.57
CA GLU A 384 -32.99 131.12 -73.26
C GLU A 384 -33.40 130.04 -72.26
N ALA A 385 -32.42 129.26 -71.80
CA ALA A 385 -32.64 128.12 -70.91
C ALA A 385 -33.00 128.56 -69.48
N PRO A 386 -34.13 128.09 -68.91
CA PRO A 386 -34.38 128.16 -67.47
C PRO A 386 -33.44 127.20 -66.72
N GLU A 387 -32.92 127.61 -65.57
CA GLU A 387 -31.98 126.83 -64.72
C GLU A 387 -32.59 125.55 -64.08
N GLY A 388 -33.74 125.06 -64.56
CA GLY A 388 -34.55 124.01 -63.91
C GLY A 388 -34.88 122.74 -64.72
N GLY A 389 -34.29 122.54 -65.91
CA GLY A 389 -34.64 121.39 -66.78
C GLY A 389 -36.03 121.52 -67.39
N PHE A 390 -36.29 120.80 -68.48
CA PHE A 390 -37.54 120.98 -69.26
C PHE A 390 -38.25 119.66 -69.57
N LEU A 391 -37.81 118.52 -69.04
CA LEU A 391 -38.57 117.27 -69.09
C LEU A 391 -38.89 116.76 -67.68
N GLN A 392 -40.18 116.59 -67.40
CA GLN A 392 -40.65 115.80 -66.26
C GLN A 392 -41.38 114.55 -66.78
N LEU A 393 -40.85 113.36 -66.44
CA LEU A 393 -41.52 112.09 -66.71
C LEU A 393 -42.53 111.78 -65.61
N GLY A 394 -43.80 111.62 -66.00
CA GLY A 394 -44.87 111.14 -65.12
C GLY A 394 -45.27 109.72 -65.49
N TYR A 395 -45.31 108.82 -64.51
CA TYR A 395 -45.96 107.51 -64.65
C TYR A 395 -46.98 107.36 -63.50
N GLU A 396 -48.23 107.03 -63.84
CA GLU A 396 -49.36 106.88 -62.90
C GLU A 396 -49.56 108.06 -61.92
N GLY A 397 -49.46 109.30 -62.42
CA GLY A 397 -49.83 110.50 -61.66
C GLY A 397 -48.80 110.99 -60.63
N LYS A 398 -47.58 110.44 -60.63
CA LYS A 398 -46.44 110.95 -59.85
C LYS A 398 -45.27 111.32 -60.75
N VAL A 399 -44.67 112.46 -60.46
CA VAL A 399 -43.47 112.98 -61.14
C VAL A 399 -42.26 112.19 -60.65
N VAL A 400 -41.59 111.48 -61.56
CA VAL A 400 -40.46 110.59 -61.27
C VAL A 400 -39.15 111.34 -61.51
N GLY A 401 -38.24 111.27 -60.52
CA GLY A 401 -36.94 111.95 -60.55
C GLY A 401 -35.96 111.35 -61.57
N GLY A 402 -34.97 112.13 -61.98
CA GLY A 402 -34.15 111.91 -63.18
C GLY A 402 -33.23 110.68 -63.26
N GLU A 403 -33.21 109.78 -62.27
CA GLU A 403 -32.30 108.60 -62.20
C GLU A 403 -32.91 107.29 -62.76
N VAL A 404 -34.15 107.29 -63.26
CA VAL A 404 -34.85 106.04 -63.67
C VAL A 404 -34.56 105.63 -65.11
N VAL A 405 -34.26 104.33 -65.32
CA VAL A 405 -33.99 103.72 -66.63
C VAL A 405 -35.29 103.56 -67.43
N VAL A 406 -35.33 104.20 -68.60
CA VAL A 406 -36.56 104.42 -69.38
C VAL A 406 -37.22 103.15 -69.92
N MET A 407 -36.49 102.02 -70.01
CA MET A 407 -36.98 100.76 -70.59
C MET A 407 -37.64 99.78 -69.59
N ASP A 408 -37.53 100.03 -68.29
CA ASP A 408 -38.11 99.14 -67.25
C ASP A 408 -39.59 99.45 -66.94
N ILE A 409 -40.17 100.48 -67.57
CA ILE A 409 -41.56 100.90 -67.33
C ILE A 409 -42.42 100.65 -68.57
N PRO A 410 -43.29 99.62 -68.57
CA PRO A 410 -44.18 99.34 -69.69
C PRO A 410 -45.35 100.34 -69.75
N GLY A 411 -45.22 101.41 -70.56
CA GLY A 411 -46.36 102.19 -71.09
C GLY A 411 -46.56 103.65 -70.62
N GLY A 412 -45.52 104.49 -70.49
CA GLY A 412 -45.66 105.89 -70.02
C GLY A 412 -45.84 106.96 -71.12
N GLU A 413 -46.81 107.86 -70.94
CA GLU A 413 -46.97 109.10 -71.72
C GLU A 413 -46.11 110.23 -71.11
N LEU A 414 -45.29 110.89 -71.94
CA LEU A 414 -44.46 112.04 -71.53
C LEU A 414 -45.19 113.35 -71.84
N ASN A 415 -45.43 114.19 -70.82
CA ASN A 415 -45.90 115.56 -70.99
C ASN A 415 -44.82 116.55 -70.56
N VAL A 416 -44.64 117.61 -71.36
CA VAL A 416 -43.73 118.73 -71.09
C VAL A 416 -44.56 119.90 -70.56
N MET A 417 -44.04 120.63 -69.55
CA MET A 417 -44.67 121.83 -68.99
C MET A 417 -44.07 123.09 -69.59
#